data_AF-A0A1A9NI78-F1
#
_entry.id   AF-A0A1A9NI78-F1
#
_cell.length_a   1.000
_cell.length_b   1.000
_cell.length_c   1.000
_cell.angle_alpha   90.00
_cell.angle_beta   90.00
_cell.angle_gamma   90.00
#
_symmetry.space_group_name_H-M   'P 1'
#
loop_
_entity.id
_entity.type
_entity.pdbx_description
1 polymer ?
#
loop_
_entity_poly.entity_id
_entity_poly.type
_entity_poly.pdbx_seq_one_letter_code
_entity_poly.pdbx_strand_id
1 'polypeptide(L)'
;MQGFEAIVEQRIVEAARRGDFDGLPGTGQPLELDDDRLIPEELRIAYRILKNAGYVPPEVQILKDVAELERLVHASEGMQRSVALKKLRLLTMQMSASRSGNLQLEAAYYERMAERLSCA
;
A
#
# COMPACT_ATOMS: atom_id res chain seq x y z
N MET A 1 0.87 23.83 -11.28
CA MET A 1 -0.48 24.27 -10.85
C MET A 1 -0.35 24.84 -9.44
N GLN A 2 -0.35 26.16 -9.24
CA GLN A 2 -0.19 26.77 -7.89
C GLN A 2 -1.40 27.59 -7.44
N GLY A 3 -2.33 27.94 -8.34
CA GLY A 3 -3.50 28.75 -8.00
C GLY A 3 -4.64 27.99 -7.33
N PHE A 4 -4.78 26.68 -7.59
CA PHE A 4 -5.86 25.87 -7.03
C PHE A 4 -5.65 25.58 -5.55
N GLU A 5 -4.40 25.32 -5.14
CA GLU A 5 -4.03 25.08 -3.74
C GLU A 5 -4.40 26.28 -2.85
N ALA A 6 -4.13 27.51 -3.29
CA ALA A 6 -4.48 28.71 -2.54
C ALA A 6 -5.99 28.87 -2.34
N ILE A 7 -6.81 28.51 -3.33
CA ILE A 7 -8.27 28.56 -3.24
C ILE A 7 -8.79 27.47 -2.30
N VAL A 8 -8.21 26.27 -2.36
CA VAL A 8 -8.55 25.15 -1.47
C VAL A 8 -8.24 25.52 -0.02
N GLU A 9 -7.04 26.06 0.24
CA GLU A 9 -6.60 26.49 1.57
C GLU A 9 -7.54 27.57 2.14
N GLN A 10 -7.87 28.61 1.36
CA GLN A 10 -8.80 29.65 1.78
C GLN A 10 -10.17 29.08 2.17
N ARG A 11 -10.70 28.12 1.42
CA ARG A 11 -11.99 27.48 1.73
C ARG A 11 -11.93 26.66 3.01
N ILE A 12 -10.86 25.90 3.24
CA ILE A 12 -10.68 25.12 4.46
C ILE A 12 -10.63 26.04 5.68
N VAL A 13 -9.87 27.15 5.60
CA VAL A 13 -9.77 28.14 6.68
C VAL A 13 -11.12 28.81 6.96
N GLU A 14 -11.89 29.16 5.92
CA GLU A 14 -13.22 29.73 6.12
C GLU A 14 -14.19 28.75 6.77
N ALA A 15 -14.19 27.48 6.36
CA ALA A 15 -15.03 26.44 6.95
C ALA A 15 -14.67 26.21 8.43
N ALA A 16 -13.37 26.17 8.74
CA ALA A 16 -12.89 26.08 10.12
C ALA A 16 -13.35 27.27 10.98
N ARG A 17 -13.28 28.50 10.46
CA ARG A 17 -13.76 29.70 11.17
C ARG A 17 -15.26 29.70 11.43
N ARG A 18 -16.05 29.08 10.55
CA ARG A 18 -17.51 28.94 10.70
C ARG A 18 -17.90 27.84 11.69
N GLY A 19 -16.94 27.03 12.14
CA GLY A 19 -17.19 25.86 12.98
C GLY A 19 -17.76 24.68 12.20
N ASP A 20 -17.59 24.63 10.87
CA ASP A 20 -18.14 23.55 10.03
C ASP A 20 -17.50 22.18 10.34
N PHE A 21 -16.36 22.17 11.05
CA PHE A 21 -15.68 20.97 11.55
C PHE A 21 -15.98 20.64 13.02
N ASP A 22 -16.77 21.48 13.70
CA ASP A 22 -17.14 21.25 15.10
C ASP A 22 -18.29 20.25 15.20
N GLY A 23 -18.20 19.30 16.14
CA GLY A 23 -19.28 18.34 16.39
C GLY A 23 -19.56 17.33 15.27
N LEU A 24 -18.59 17.10 14.37
CA LEU A 24 -18.71 16.05 13.36
C LEU A 24 -18.98 14.68 14.01
N PRO A 25 -19.72 13.79 13.34
CA PRO A 25 -19.88 12.41 13.79
C PRO A 25 -18.52 11.74 14.01
N GLY A 26 -18.28 11.24 15.23
CA GLY A 26 -17.01 10.63 15.61
C GLY A 26 -15.96 11.59 16.18
N THR A 27 -16.26 12.89 16.33
CA THR A 27 -15.34 13.84 16.99
C THR A 27 -15.01 13.41 18.41
N GLY A 28 -13.71 13.30 18.71
CA GLY A 28 -13.20 12.89 20.03
C GLY A 28 -13.30 11.38 20.31
N GLN A 29 -13.83 10.58 19.39
CA GLN A 29 -13.84 9.13 19.49
C GLN A 29 -12.60 8.52 18.81
N PRO A 30 -12.12 7.35 19.26
CA PRO A 30 -11.09 6.62 18.54
C PRO A 30 -11.51 6.37 17.09
N LEU A 31 -10.60 6.62 16.14
CA LEU A 31 -10.84 6.29 14.74
C LEU A 31 -11.00 4.78 14.57
N GLU A 32 -12.12 4.36 13.99
CA GLU A 32 -12.29 2.97 13.50
C GLU A 32 -11.52 2.81 12.18
N LEU A 33 -10.23 2.48 12.32
CA LEU A 33 -9.38 2.06 11.22
C LEU A 33 -9.72 0.62 10.85
N ASP A 34 -10.85 0.41 10.16
CA ASP A 34 -11.11 -0.88 9.51
C ASP A 34 -10.20 -0.97 8.27
N ASP A 35 -8.99 -1.48 8.51
CA ASP A 35 -7.94 -1.68 7.48
C ASP A 35 -8.42 -2.56 6.30
N ASP A 36 -9.52 -3.29 6.49
CA ASP A 36 -10.03 -4.29 5.56
C ASP A 36 -11.13 -3.75 4.63
N ARG A 37 -11.42 -2.44 4.63
CA ARG A 37 -12.46 -1.82 3.78
C ARG A 37 -12.28 -2.05 2.28
N LEU A 38 -11.04 -2.25 1.82
CA LEU A 38 -10.70 -2.55 0.44
C LEU A 38 -10.77 -4.05 0.11
N ILE A 39 -11.12 -4.89 1.10
CA ILE A 39 -11.16 -6.34 1.01
C ILE A 39 -12.64 -6.79 1.06
N PRO A 40 -13.11 -7.60 0.10
CA PRO A 40 -14.44 -8.23 0.16
C PRO A 40 -14.67 -8.96 1.48
N GLU A 41 -15.89 -8.90 2.03
CA GLU A 41 -16.22 -9.37 3.38
C GLU A 41 -15.78 -10.82 3.62
N GLU A 42 -15.97 -11.67 2.62
CA GLU A 42 -15.67 -13.09 2.64
C GLU A 42 -14.16 -13.36 2.76
N LEU A 43 -13.32 -12.41 2.33
CA LEU A 43 -11.87 -12.51 2.32
C LEU A 43 -11.21 -11.85 3.53
N ARG A 44 -11.90 -10.98 4.27
CA ARG A 44 -11.31 -10.20 5.37
C ARG A 44 -10.71 -11.08 6.46
N ILE A 45 -11.41 -12.15 6.86
CA ILE A 45 -10.92 -13.06 7.90
C ILE A 45 -9.62 -13.74 7.46
N ALA A 46 -9.56 -14.22 6.22
CA ALA A 46 -8.36 -14.82 5.66
C ALA A 46 -7.19 -13.80 5.64
N TYR A 47 -7.41 -12.61 5.09
CA TYR A 47 -6.39 -11.56 5.03
C TYR A 47 -5.91 -11.09 6.41
N ARG A 48 -6.81 -11.04 7.40
CA ARG A 48 -6.45 -10.65 8.77
C ARG A 48 -5.60 -11.71 9.48
N ILE A 49 -5.94 -13.00 9.31
CA ILE A 49 -5.11 -14.11 9.80
C ILE A 49 -3.71 -14.03 9.16
N LEU A 50 -3.64 -13.80 7.85
CA LEU A 50 -2.40 -13.69 7.09
C LEU A 50 -1.54 -12.50 7.55
N LYS A 51 -2.14 -11.32 7.71
CA LYS A 51 -1.50 -10.11 8.24
C LYS A 51 -0.94 -10.35 9.65
N ASN A 52 -1.73 -10.96 10.53
CA ASN A 52 -1.33 -11.24 11.91
C ASN A 52 -0.21 -12.29 12.01
N ALA A 53 -0.15 -13.24 11.07
CA ALA A 53 0.95 -14.20 10.96
C ALA A 53 2.25 -13.60 10.39
N GLY A 54 2.26 -12.30 10.07
CA GLY A 54 3.40 -11.60 9.46
C GLY A 54 3.60 -11.96 7.99
N TYR A 55 2.60 -12.53 7.32
CA TYR A 55 2.70 -12.92 5.92
C TYR A 55 2.51 -11.70 5.01
N VAL A 56 3.54 -11.38 4.23
CA VAL A 56 3.53 -10.27 3.27
C VAL A 56 3.30 -10.85 1.87
N PRO A 57 2.21 -10.50 1.17
CA PRO A 57 1.99 -10.95 -0.21
C PRO A 57 3.18 -10.61 -1.13
N PRO A 58 3.50 -11.45 -2.13
CA PRO A 58 4.60 -11.19 -3.07
C PRO A 58 4.54 -9.80 -3.70
N GLU A 59 3.34 -9.29 -3.97
CA GLU A 59 3.11 -7.96 -4.52
C GLU A 59 3.58 -6.86 -3.57
N VAL A 60 3.33 -7.02 -2.26
CA VAL A 60 3.80 -6.08 -1.23
C VAL A 60 5.31 -6.17 -1.08
N GLN A 61 5.92 -7.35 -1.26
CA GLN A 61 7.37 -7.48 -1.28
C GLN A 61 7.98 -6.77 -2.51
N ILE A 62 7.39 -6.93 -3.69
CA ILE A 62 7.84 -6.24 -4.90
C ILE A 62 7.74 -4.71 -4.73
N LEU A 63 6.66 -4.21 -4.12
CA LEU A 63 6.52 -2.79 -3.80
C LEU A 63 7.62 -2.28 -2.85
N LYS A 64 8.01 -3.07 -1.85
CA LYS A 64 9.14 -2.74 -0.97
C LYS A 64 10.46 -2.69 -1.74
N ASP A 65 10.70 -3.67 -2.60
CA ASP A 65 11.91 -3.75 -3.42
C ASP A 65 12.00 -2.56 -4.39
N VAL A 66 10.87 -2.14 -4.97
CA VAL A 66 10.77 -0.92 -5.80
C VAL A 66 11.14 0.32 -4.99
N ALA A 67 10.57 0.51 -3.81
CA ALA A 67 10.86 1.66 -2.96
C ALA A 67 12.32 1.70 -2.47
N GLU A 68 12.95 0.53 -2.25
CA GLU A 68 14.38 0.44 -1.93
C GLU A 68 15.24 0.82 -3.14
N LEU A 69 14.90 0.32 -4.33
CA LEU A 69 15.63 0.63 -5.55
C LEU A 69 15.52 2.11 -5.93
N GLU A 70 14.37 2.75 -5.73
CA GLU A 70 14.23 4.19 -5.92
C GLU A 70 15.17 4.97 -5.00
N ARG A 71 15.23 4.63 -3.71
CA ARG A 71 16.19 5.23 -2.77
C ARG A 71 17.63 5.00 -3.21
N LEU A 72 17.97 3.80 -3.67
CA LEU A 72 19.32 3.48 -4.12
C LEU A 72 19.69 4.22 -5.41
N VAL A 73 18.75 4.37 -6.34
CA VAL A 73 18.93 5.21 -7.53
C VAL A 73 19.19 6.66 -7.13
N HIS A 74 18.45 7.20 -6.16
CA HIS A 74 18.67 8.56 -5.67
C HIS A 74 20.01 8.74 -4.95
N ALA A 75 20.48 7.72 -4.22
CA ALA A 75 21.71 7.77 -3.44
C ALA A 75 22.99 7.37 -4.20
N SER A 76 22.88 6.82 -5.41
CA SER A 76 24.02 6.25 -6.16
C SER A 76 24.30 6.99 -7.47
N GLU A 77 25.56 6.89 -7.94
CA GLU A 77 26.03 7.45 -9.20
C GLU A 77 26.70 6.40 -10.11
N GLY A 78 26.96 6.78 -11.37
CA GLY A 78 27.68 5.97 -12.33
C GLY A 78 27.07 4.58 -12.57
N MET A 79 27.92 3.55 -12.50
CA MET A 79 27.53 2.17 -12.83
C MET A 79 26.49 1.60 -11.85
N GLN A 80 26.58 1.94 -10.56
CA GLN A 80 25.64 1.45 -9.54
C GLN A 80 24.22 2.00 -9.78
N ARG A 81 24.11 3.28 -10.15
CA ARG A 81 22.84 3.90 -10.53
C ARG A 81 22.23 3.23 -11.77
N SER A 82 23.05 2.93 -12.78
CA SER A 82 22.59 2.30 -14.02
C SER A 82 22.04 0.89 -13.78
N VAL A 83 22.70 0.10 -12.94
CA VAL A 83 22.23 -1.25 -12.55
C VAL A 83 20.91 -1.17 -11.79
N ALA A 84 20.81 -0.25 -10.82
CA ALA A 84 19.60 -0.04 -10.04
C ALA A 84 18.40 0.37 -10.90
N LEU A 85 18.60 1.28 -11.86
CA LEU A 85 17.56 1.68 -12.82
C LEU A 85 17.06 0.52 -13.70
N LYS A 86 17.97 -0.36 -14.15
CA LYS A 86 17.58 -1.55 -14.93
C LYS A 86 16.72 -2.51 -14.09
N LYS A 87 17.12 -2.74 -12.83
CA LYS A 87 16.38 -3.60 -11.91
C LYS A 87 15.01 -3.02 -11.56
N LEU A 88 14.95 -1.71 -11.32
CA LEU A 88 13.71 -0.98 -11.08
C LEU A 88 12.73 -1.15 -12.27
N ARG A 89 13.22 -0.93 -13.50
CA ARG A 89 12.40 -1.07 -14.71
C ARG A 89 11.84 -2.48 -14.89
N LEU A 90 12.64 -3.50 -14.61
CA LEU A 90 12.20 -4.90 -14.68
C LEU A 90 11.04 -5.18 -13.70
N LEU A 91 11.19 -4.76 -12.44
CA LEU A 91 10.16 -4.96 -11.41
C LEU A 91 8.87 -4.20 -11.71
N THR A 92 8.98 -2.96 -12.20
CA THR A 92 7.81 -2.17 -12.64
C THR A 92 7.07 -2.86 -13.78
N MET A 93 7.78 -3.43 -14.75
CA MET A 93 7.18 -4.20 -15.85
C MET A 93 6.47 -5.46 -15.35
N GLN A 94 7.10 -6.23 -14.46
CA GLN A 94 6.50 -7.43 -13.86
C GLN A 94 5.22 -7.13 -13.09
N MET A 95 5.20 -6.03 -12.32
CA MET A 95 3.98 -5.58 -11.64
C MET A 95 2.88 -5.18 -12.61
N SER A 96 3.22 -4.45 -13.68
CA SER A 96 2.23 -4.02 -14.67
C SER A 96 1.59 -5.20 -15.42
N ALA A 97 2.36 -6.26 -15.67
CA ALA A 97 1.86 -7.49 -16.27
C ALA A 97 0.95 -8.28 -15.31
N SER A 98 1.30 -8.32 -14.02
CA SER A 98 0.54 -9.04 -12.99
C SER A 98 -0.77 -8.33 -12.62
N ARG A 99 -0.83 -6.99 -12.77
CA ARG A 99 -2.05 -6.19 -12.52
C ARG A 99 -3.23 -6.50 -13.47
N SER A 100 -2.98 -7.21 -14.57
CA SER A 100 -4.02 -7.52 -15.57
C SER A 100 -4.77 -8.83 -15.30
N GLY A 101 -4.43 -9.58 -14.23
CA GLY A 101 -5.06 -10.86 -13.94
C GLY A 101 -5.14 -11.15 -12.45
N ASN A 102 -6.19 -10.64 -11.81
CA ASN A 102 -6.79 -11.12 -10.56
C ASN A 102 -5.93 -11.20 -9.28
N LEU A 103 -6.51 -10.69 -8.18
CA LEU A 103 -6.22 -11.05 -6.78
C LEU A 103 -6.54 -12.54 -6.48
N GLN A 104 -6.30 -13.45 -7.42
CA GLN A 104 -6.27 -14.85 -7.09
C GLN A 104 -4.96 -15.05 -6.35
N LEU A 105 -5.02 -15.05 -5.02
CA LEU A 105 -3.96 -15.59 -4.18
C LEU A 105 -3.37 -16.81 -4.89
N GLU A 106 -2.14 -16.68 -5.41
CA GLU A 106 -1.50 -17.72 -6.21
C GLU A 106 -1.59 -19.06 -5.48
N ALA A 107 -1.89 -20.17 -6.15
CA ALA A 107 -1.97 -21.48 -5.48
C ALA A 107 -0.69 -21.82 -4.67
N ALA A 108 0.47 -21.35 -5.12
CA ALA A 108 1.74 -21.45 -4.42
C ALA A 108 1.78 -20.67 -3.07
N TYR A 109 0.99 -19.59 -2.96
CA TYR A 109 0.77 -18.83 -1.72
C TYR A 109 0.07 -19.71 -0.67
N TYR A 110 -0.94 -20.48 -1.08
CA TYR A 110 -1.66 -21.40 -0.21
C TYR A 110 -0.82 -22.61 0.21
N GLU A 111 -0.03 -23.19 -0.71
CA GLU A 111 0.83 -24.35 -0.41
C GLU A 111 1.90 -24.04 0.63
N ARG A 112 2.68 -22.97 0.44
CA ARG A 112 3.71 -22.56 1.42
C ARG A 112 3.13 -22.18 2.78
N MET A 113 1.87 -21.76 2.81
CA MET A 113 1.15 -21.44 4.05
C MET A 113 0.67 -22.70 4.77
N ALA A 114 0.12 -23.68 4.04
CA ALA A 114 -0.30 -24.96 4.62
C ALA A 114 0.89 -25.67 5.30
N GLU A 115 2.07 -25.60 4.71
CA GLU A 115 3.31 -26.12 5.30
C GLU A 115 3.65 -25.46 6.64
N ARG A 116 3.58 -24.12 6.74
CA ARG A 116 3.92 -23.40 8.00
C ARG A 116 2.88 -23.57 9.09
N LEU A 117 1.60 -23.60 8.76
CA LEU A 117 0.52 -23.82 9.73
C LEU A 117 0.47 -25.28 10.22
N SER A 118 0.92 -26.23 9.39
CA SER A 118 1.03 -27.65 9.79
C SER A 118 2.20 -27.95 10.75
N CYS A 119 3.13 -26.99 10.92
CA CYS A 119 4.30 -27.12 11.80
C CYS A 119 4.16 -26.35 13.14
N ALA A 120 3.00 -25.77 13.44
CA ALA A 120 2.69 -25.08 14.69
C ALA A 120 1.66 -25.86 15.50
#